data_AF-A0A831A876-F1
#
_entry.id   AF-A0A831A876-F1
#
_cell.length_a   1.000
_cell.length_b   1.000
_cell.length_c   1.000
_cell.angle_alpha   90.00
_cell.angle_beta   90.00
_cell.angle_gamma   90.00
#
_symmetry.space_group_name_H-M   'P 1'
#
loop_
_entity.id
_entity.type
_entity.pdbx_description
1 polymer ?
#
loop_
_entity_poly.entity_id
_entity_poly.type
_entity_poly.pdbx_seq_one_letter_code
_entity_poly.pdbx_strand_id
1 'polypeptide(L)' 'MILPAASGFGALRRQVPVRYSIRHRREIAETRPAVSQIYPDSSEQVDFRR' A
#
# COMPACT_ATOMS: atom_id res chain seq x y z
N MET A 1 -1.86 -1.70 13.83
CA MET A 1 -2.22 -1.35 12.43
C MET A 1 -0.94 -1.42 11.61
N ILE A 2 -1.00 -1.99 10.42
CA ILE A 2 0.17 -2.16 9.54
C ILE A 2 -0.08 -1.35 8.27
N LEU A 3 0.85 -0.47 7.94
CA LEU A 3 0.83 0.35 6.73
C LEU A 3 1.93 -0.12 5.76
N PRO A 4 1.67 -0.23 4.44
CA PRO A 4 2.66 -0.64 3.45
C PRO A 4 3.56 0.55 3.04
N ALA A 5 4.29 1.12 3.99
CA ALA A 5 5.21 2.23 3.79
C ALA A 5 6.43 2.12 4.71
N ALA A 6 7.59 2.58 4.23
CA ALA A 6 8.84 2.57 4.99
C ALA A 6 8.92 3.66 6.07
N SER A 7 8.10 4.71 5.97
CA SER A 7 8.06 5.82 6.93
C SER A 7 6.68 6.49 6.98
N GLY A 8 6.42 7.26 8.03
CA GLY A 8 5.18 8.04 8.18
C GLY A 8 4.99 9.05 7.04
N PHE A 9 6.08 9.69 6.59
CA PHE A 9 6.03 10.58 5.41
C PHE A 9 5.63 9.81 4.14
N GLY A 10 6.20 8.63 3.92
CA GLY A 10 5.85 7.78 2.77
C GLY A 10 4.42 7.22 2.84
N ALA A 11 3.88 7.04 4.04
CA ALA A 11 2.48 6.68 4.24
C ALA A 11 1.54 7.84 3.91
N LEU A 12 1.89 9.06 4.37
CA LEU A 12 1.12 10.28 4.12
C LEU A 12 1.13 10.65 2.63
N ARG A 13 2.32 10.75 2.02
CA ARG A 13 2.48 11.21 0.63
C ARG A 13 1.72 10.36 -0.38
N ARG A 14 1.71 9.03 -0.17
CA ARG A 14 1.05 8.08 -1.07
C ARG A 14 -0.36 7.71 -0.63
N GLN A 15 -0.85 8.26 0.49
CA GLN A 15 -2.17 7.94 1.05
C GLN A 15 -2.39 6.41 1.13
N VAL A 16 -1.40 5.67 1.66
CA VAL A 16 -1.44 4.21 1.62
C VAL A 16 -2.60 3.66 2.47
N PRO A 17 -3.31 2.62 2.02
CA PRO A 17 -4.36 2.02 2.81
C PRO A 17 -3.77 1.25 3.99
N VAL A 18 -4.60 0.97 5.00
CA VAL A 18 -4.28 0.01 6.05
C VAL A 18 -4.17 -1.39 5.45
N ARG A 19 -2.95 -1.97 5.42
CA ARG A 19 -2.74 -3.33 4.90
C ARG A 19 -3.43 -4.37 5.79
N TYR A 20 -3.23 -4.23 7.10
CA TYR A 20 -3.87 -5.05 8.13
C TYR A 20 -4.22 -4.21 9.36
N SER A 21 -5.41 -4.43 9.90
CA SER A 21 -5.81 -3.93 11.22
C SER A 21 -5.93 -5.10 12.19
N ILE A 22 -5.21 -5.00 13.31
CA ILE A 22 -5.15 -6.05 14.35
C ILE A 22 -5.67 -5.48 15.66
N ARG A 23 -6.62 -6.19 16.28
CA ARG A 23 -7.18 -5.90 17.61
C ARG A 23 -7.24 -7.19 18.40
N HIS A 24 -6.88 -7.16 19.69
CA HIS A 24 -6.86 -8.35 20.55
C HIS A 24 -6.15 -9.57 19.92
N ARG A 25 -4.99 -9.33 19.28
CA ARG A 25 -4.20 -10.34 18.57
C ARG A 25 -4.93 -11.06 17.42
N ARG A 26 -6.05 -10.52 16.94
CA ARG A 26 -6.82 -11.02 15.80
C ARG A 26 -6.82 -9.98 14.68
N GLU A 27 -6.65 -10.43 13.45
CA GLU A 27 -6.88 -9.61 12.27
C GLU A 27 -8.38 -9.32 12.13
N ILE A 28 -8.73 -8.04 12.01
CA ILE A 28 -10.12 -7.59 11.88
C ILE A 28 -10.41 -6.94 10.52
N ALA A 29 -9.37 -6.58 9.76
CA ALA A 29 -9.50 -6.02 8.43
C ALA A 29 -8.23 -6.23 7.62
N GLU A 30 -8.40 -6.50 6.33
CA GLU A 30 -7.36 -6.62 5.33
C GLU A 30 -7.69 -5.72 4.13
N THR A 31 -6.71 -4.95 3.64
CA THR A 31 -6.82 -4.29 2.33
C THR A 31 -5.75 -4.84 1.40
N ARG A 32 -6.16 -5.31 0.22
CA ARG A 32 -5.24 -5.61 -0.87
C ARG A 32 -4.93 -4.30 -1.61
N PRO A 33 -3.68 -3.80 -1.60
CA PRO A 33 -3.34 -2.57 -2.31
C PRO A 33 -3.65 -2.70 -3.80
N ALA A 34 -4.02 -1.58 -4.43
CA ALA A 34 -4.20 -1.54 -5.87
C ALA A 34 -2.88 -1.91 -6.57
N VAL A 35 -3.01 -2.62 -7.69
CA VAL A 35 -1.90 -2.87 -8.62
C VAL A 35 -2.09 -1.92 -9.79
N SER A 36 -1.15 -1.00 -9.96
CA SER A 36 -1.16 -0.04 -11.07
C SER A 36 -0.13 -0.45 -12.12
N GLN A 37 -0.51 -0.37 -13.38
CA GLN A 37 0.37 -0.59 -14.52
C GLN A 37 0.32 0.63 -15.44
N ILE A 38 1.46 0.98 -16.01
CA ILE A 38 1.57 1.89 -17.15
C ILE A 38 1.85 1.06 -18.40
N TYR A 39 1.35 1.50 -19.55
CA TYR A 39 1.47 0.79 -20.82
C TYR A 39 2.20 1.64 -21.89
N PRO A 40 3.52 1.88 -21.73
CA PRO A 40 4.38 2.27 -22.84
C PRO A 40 4.69 1.03 -23.71
N ASP A 41 5.75 1.07 -24.53
CA ASP A 41 6.13 -0.06 -25.42
C ASP A 41 6.28 -1.42 -24.70
N SER A 42 6.50 -1.40 -23.38
CA SER A 42 6.37 -2.56 -22.51
C SER A 42 5.63 -2.19 -21.21
N SER A 43 4.75 -3.07 -20.72
CA SER A 43 4.00 -2.78 -19.49
C SER A 43 4.93 -2.76 -18.27
N GLU A 44 4.78 -1.73 -17.43
CA GLU A 44 5.54 -1.60 -16.19
C GLU A 44 4.59 -1.43 -14.99
N GLN A 45 4.87 -2.14 -13.90
CA GLN A 45 4.15 -1.95 -12.64
C GLN A 45 4.68 -0.71 -11.91
N VAL A 46 3.76 0.15 -11.45
CA VAL A 46 4.09 1.36 -10.69
C VAL A 46 3.49 1.33 -9.29
N ASP A 47 4.21 1.91 -8.32
CA ASP A 47 3.82 1.92 -6.91
C ASP A 47 3.98 3.28 -6.20
N PHE A 48 4.33 4.31 -6.99
CA PHE A 48 4.44 5.71 -6.59
C PHE A 48 5.45 5.99 -5.46
N ARG A 49 6.42 5.10 -5.23
CA ARG A 49 7.46 5.27 -4.19
C ARG A 49 8.52 6.31 -4.54
N ARG A 50 8.80 6.53 -5.82
CA ARG A 50 9.86 7.42 -6.29
C ARG A 50 9.37 8.85 -6.48
#